data_AF-A0A1Z5HWG1-F1
#
_entry.id   AF-A0A1Z5HWG1-F1
#
_cell.length_a   1.000
_cell.length_b   1.000
_cell.length_c   1.000
_cell.angle_alpha   90.00
_cell.angle_beta   90.00
_cell.angle_gamma   90.00
#
_symmetry.space_group_name_H-M   'P 1'
#
loop_
_entity.id
_entity.type
_entity.pdbx_description
1 polymer ?
#
loop_
_entity_poly.entity_id
_entity_poly.type
_entity_poly.pdbx_seq_one_letter_code
_entity_poly.pdbx_strand_id
1 'polypeptide(L)' 'IEVDGFNTHMQSRQRGKRKRRETKLAVVHEGWEERQGNGEKADYRLVNPTYIPVLDTSREFWEYVR' A
#
# COMPACT_ATOMS: atom_id res chain seq x y z
N ILE A 1 11.66 4.13 0.03
CA ILE A 1 10.24 4.45 0.27
C ILE A 1 9.55 4.43 -1.07
N GLU A 2 8.56 3.56 -1.20
CA GLU A 2 7.69 3.47 -2.37
C GLU A 2 6.29 3.93 -1.96
N VAL A 3 5.57 4.63 -2.83
CA VAL A 3 4.24 5.20 -2.54
C VAL A 3 3.30 4.93 -3.71
N ASP A 4 2.12 4.40 -3.42
CA ASP A 4 1.06 4.18 -4.41
C ASP A 4 -0.33 4.54 -3.86
N GLY A 5 -1.31 4.70 -4.76
CA GLY A 5 -2.70 4.99 -4.45
C GLY A 5 -3.63 3.93 -5.03
N PHE A 6 -4.55 3.39 -4.21
CA PHE A 6 -5.55 2.43 -4.68
C PHE A 6 -6.96 2.75 -4.19
N ASN A 7 -7.95 2.37 -5.00
CA ASN A 7 -9.35 2.56 -4.68
C ASN A 7 -9.87 1.44 -3.78
N THR A 8 -10.14 1.77 -2.52
CA THR A 8 -10.68 0.82 -1.53
C THR A 8 -12.20 0.86 -1.51
N HIS A 9 -12.83 -0.32 -1.48
CA HIS A 9 -14.27 -0.44 -1.25
C HIS A 9 -14.55 -0.43 0.25
N MET A 10 -15.37 0.52 0.70
CA MET A 10 -15.80 0.59 2.09
C MET A 10 -16.97 -0.35 2.33
N GLN A 11 -16.87 -1.20 3.35
CA GLN A 11 -18.02 -1.96 3.83
C GLN A 11 -19.03 -1.01 4.48
N SER A 12 -20.28 -1.09 4.03
CA SER A 12 -21.39 -0.26 4.52
C SER A 12 -22.51 -1.16 5.02
N ARG A 13 -23.03 -0.89 6.22
CA ARG A 13 -24.24 -1.55 6.76
C ARG A 13 -25.52 -1.13 6.02
N GLN A 14 -25.52 0.02 5.33
CA GLN A 14 -26.64 0.42 4.48
C GLN A 14 -26.56 -0.27 3.12
N ARG A 15 -27.54 -1.14 2.83
CA ARG A 15 -27.77 -1.71 1.50
C ARG A 15 -27.94 -0.56 0.48
N GLY A 16 -27.11 -0.53 -0.56
CA GLY A 16 -27.24 0.39 -1.70
C GLY A 16 -26.19 1.50 -1.78
N LYS A 17 -25.48 1.84 -0.70
CA LYS A 17 -24.39 2.83 -0.73
C LYS A 17 -23.02 2.16 -0.82
N ARG A 18 -22.61 1.81 -2.04
CA ARG A 18 -21.20 1.45 -2.32
C ARG A 18 -20.37 2.74 -2.25
N LYS A 19 -19.60 2.93 -1.19
CA LYS A 19 -18.67 4.05 -1.06
C LYS A 19 -17.27 3.56 -1.42
N ARG A 20 -16.66 4.16 -2.44
CA ARG A 20 -15.23 3.99 -2.77
C ARG A 20 -14.46 5.19 -2.24
N ARG A 21 -13.27 4.96 -1.72
CA ARG A 21 -12.32 6.02 -1.32
C ARG A 21 -10.95 5.68 -1.86
N GLU A 22 -10.21 6.69 -2.28
CA GLU A 22 -8.78 6.55 -2.53
C GLU A 22 -8.06 6.34 -1.19
N THR A 23 -7.21 5.33 -1.14
CA THR A 23 -6.31 5.03 -0.03
C THR A 23 -4.89 5.17 -0.54
N LYS A 24 -4.06 5.91 0.18
CA LYS A 24 -2.63 6.01 -0.10
C LYS A 24 -1.88 5.01 0.76
N LEU A 25 -0.88 4.36 0.18
CA LEU A 25 -0.02 3.43 0.90
C LEU A 25 1.43 3.85 0.70
N ALA A 26 2.11 4.15 1.80
CA ALA A 26 3.56 4.22 1.82
C ALA A 26 4.11 2.86 2.25
N VAL A 27 5.18 2.43 1.59
CA VAL A 27 5.96 1.26 1.99
C VAL A 27 7.40 1.69 2.22
N VAL A 28 7.87 1.51 3.44
CA VAL A 28 9.29 1.68 3.81
C VAL A 28 9.91 0.29 3.84
N HIS A 29 10.99 0.06 3.10
CA HIS A 29 11.66 -1.25 3.01
C HIS A 29 13.14 -1.03 2.70
N GLU A 30 13.97 -2.04 2.96
CA GLU A 30 15.43 -2.00 2.79
C GLU A 30 15.89 -2.47 1.40
N GLY A 31 14.95 -2.90 0.56
CA GLY A 31 15.21 -3.39 -0.78
C GLY A 31 14.28 -4.54 -1.15
N TRP A 32 14.66 -5.25 -2.21
CA TRP A 32 14.02 -6.48 -2.67
C TRP A 32 14.99 -7.64 -2.46
N GLU A 33 14.49 -8.76 -1.96
CA GLU A 33 15.24 -10.02 -1.90
C GLU A 33 14.51 -11.10 -2.69
N GLU A 34 15.29 -11.98 -3.33
CA GLU A 34 14.74 -13.14 -4.01
C GLU A 34 14.16 -14.10 -2.97
N ARG A 35 12.89 -14.45 -3.15
CA ARG A 35 12.17 -15.36 -2.27
C ARG A 35 12.35 -16.79 -2.75
N GLN A 36 12.09 -17.05 -4.03
CA GLN A 36 12.14 -18.36 -4.68
C GLN A 36 12.27 -18.22 -6.20
N GLY A 37 12.70 -19.28 -6.88
CA GLY A 37 12.83 -19.31 -8.34
C GLY A 37 14.26 -19.06 -8.79
N ASN A 38 14.50 -19.13 -10.10
CA ASN A 38 15.78 -18.80 -10.73
C ASN A 38 15.49 -18.01 -12.02
N GLY A 39 16.27 -16.97 -12.29
CA GLY A 39 16.19 -16.20 -13.53
C GLY A 39 14.85 -15.48 -13.70
N GLU A 40 14.22 -15.59 -14.87
CA GLU A 40 12.96 -14.90 -15.19
C GLU A 40 11.74 -15.35 -14.36
N LYS A 41 11.84 -16.47 -13.64
CA LYS A 41 10.78 -16.97 -12.75
C LYS A 41 11.04 -16.66 -11.28
N ALA A 42 12.01 -15.81 -10.98
CA ALA A 42 12.31 -15.39 -9.63
C ALA A 42 11.12 -14.58 -9.05
N ASP A 43 10.60 -15.07 -7.93
CA ASP A 43 9.68 -14.38 -7.04
C ASP A 43 10.50 -13.52 -6.08
N TYR A 44 10.11 -12.26 -5.89
CA TYR A 44 10.80 -11.32 -5.02
C TYR A 44 9.88 -10.84 -3.92
N ARG A 45 10.46 -10.52 -2.76
CA ARG A 45 9.75 -9.89 -1.66
C ARG A 45 10.52 -8.69 -1.12
N LEU A 46 9.78 -7.79 -0.49
CA LEU A 46 10.37 -6.65 0.21
C LEU A 46 11.08 -7.12 1.48
N VAL A 47 12.27 -6.56 1.73
CA VAL A 47 13.02 -6.77 2.97
C VAL A 47 12.53 -5.78 4.01
N ASN A 48 12.14 -6.30 5.18
CA ASN A 48 11.65 -5.52 6.33
C ASN A 48 10.59 -4.44 5.98
N PRO A 49 9.50 -4.80 5.28
CA PRO A 49 8.52 -3.82 4.84
C PRO A 49 7.68 -3.29 6.01
N THR A 50 7.57 -1.97 6.11
CA THR A 50 6.64 -1.26 6.97
C THR A 50 5.58 -0.61 6.11
N TYR A 51 4.32 -0.99 6.33
CA TYR A 51 3.16 -0.51 5.58
C TYR A 51 2.45 0.61 6.34
N ILE A 52 2.27 1.75 5.68
CA ILE A 52 1.61 2.93 6.25
C ILE A 52 0.40 3.28 5.38
N PRO A 53 -0.79 2.72 5.68
CA PRO A 53 -2.02 3.06 4.97
C PRO A 53 -2.59 4.37 5.52
N VAL A 54 -2.73 5.37 4.64
CA VAL A 54 -3.37 6.63 4.97
C VAL A 54 -4.68 6.73 4.20
N LEU A 55 -5.76 6.76 4.97
CA LEU A 55 -7.09 6.95 4.44
C LEU A 55 -7.42 8.43 4.29
N ASP A 56 -6.66 9.35 4.93
CA ASP A 56 -6.98 10.77 4.96
C ASP A 56 -6.49 11.58 3.74
N THR A 57 -6.76 12.88 3.72
CA THR A 57 -6.40 13.77 2.61
C THR A 57 -4.88 13.75 2.33
N SER A 58 -4.54 13.88 1.05
CA SER A 58 -3.20 13.71 0.49
C SER A 58 -2.08 14.54 1.13
N ARG A 59 -2.42 15.60 1.87
CA ARG A 59 -1.48 16.56 2.46
C ARG A 59 -0.88 16.05 3.78
N GLU A 60 -1.65 15.32 4.57
CA GLU A 60 -1.20 14.75 5.85
C GLU A 60 -0.31 13.52 5.67
N PHE A 61 -0.41 12.87 4.50
CA PHE A 61 0.37 11.69 4.14
C PHE A 61 1.88 11.93 4.21
N TRP A 62 2.38 13.01 3.59
CA TRP A 62 3.82 13.28 3.55
C TRP A 62 4.39 13.76 4.89
N GLU A 63 3.57 14.38 5.74
CA GLU A 63 3.96 14.74 7.11
C GLU A 63 4.10 13.49 7.99
N TYR A 64 3.27 12.47 7.78
CA TYR A 64 3.33 11.22 8.56
C TYR A 64 4.49 10.30 8.17
N VAL A 65 4.92 10.33 6.91
CA VAL A 65 6.00 9.47 6.37
C VAL A 65 7.39 10.07 6.61
N ARG A 66 7.48 11.31 7.12
CA ARG A 66 8.74 12.04 7.32
C ARG A 66 9.48 11.67 8.61
#